data_AF-A0A1I6NQY3-F1
#
_entry.id   AF-A0A1I6NQY3-F1
#
_cell.length_a   1.000
_cell.length_b   1.000
_cell.length_c   1.000
_cell.angle_alpha   90.00
_cell.angle_beta   90.00
_cell.angle_gamma   90.00
#
_symmetry.space_group_name_H-M   'P 1'
#
loop_
_entity.id
_entity.type
_entity.pdbx_description
1 polymer ?
#
loop_
_entity_poly.entity_id
_entity_poly.type
_entity_poly.pdbx_seq_one_letter_code
_entity_poly.pdbx_strand_id
1 'polypeptide(L)'
;MKLLLTGGVAAAVLFAAGAAAAQTPPPPQVQPVAPLSAEPQQQQQAGIPSGEPDVLLDVPNLKVEEITVEVENLEARLNLEARLANLLQLNAGVDASIDNVKITIKGVEAQVLLKVRLDNVRQIIDRTLTTIDRNPEILERLLTTVDNTVDTVGGVANTTLQPGGVVDNTVGTVGDVAGQAIPPRQ
;
A
#
# COMPACT_ATOMS: atom_id res chain seq x y z
N MET A 1 -14.37 -52.81 -33.46
CA MET A 1 -15.53 -53.36 -32.73
C MET A 1 -15.04 -54.59 -31.97
N LYS A 2 -14.96 -54.50 -30.62
CA LYS A 2 -15.29 -55.54 -29.61
C LYS A 2 -14.72 -56.96 -29.86
N LEU A 3 -14.00 -57.67 -28.99
CA LEU A 3 -13.77 -57.69 -27.55
C LEU A 3 -12.75 -58.83 -27.34
N LEU A 4 -11.80 -58.73 -26.41
CA LEU A 4 -11.19 -59.91 -25.78
C LEU A 4 -10.59 -59.45 -24.45
N LEU A 5 -11.29 -59.79 -23.36
CA LEU A 5 -10.86 -59.58 -21.99
C LEU A 5 -10.86 -60.96 -21.33
N THR A 6 -9.68 -61.55 -21.11
CA THR A 6 -9.52 -62.77 -20.31
C THR A 6 -8.09 -62.92 -19.83
N GLY A 7 -7.94 -63.00 -18.50
CA GLY A 7 -7.07 -63.97 -17.85
C GLY A 7 -5.69 -63.48 -17.40
N GLY A 8 -5.34 -63.79 -16.14
CA GLY A 8 -3.95 -63.81 -15.69
C GLY A 8 -3.77 -63.76 -14.17
N VAL A 9 -3.86 -64.91 -13.52
CA VAL A 9 -3.51 -65.17 -12.10
C VAL A 9 -2.00 -65.47 -12.00
N ALA A 10 -1.46 -65.39 -10.77
CA ALA A 10 -0.19 -65.95 -10.25
C ALA A 10 0.97 -64.93 -10.13
N ALA A 11 1.88 -65.01 -9.15
CA ALA A 11 2.31 -66.13 -8.33
C ALA A 11 2.92 -65.63 -7.00
N ALA A 12 2.75 -66.45 -5.96
CA ALA A 12 3.52 -66.37 -4.72
C ALA A 12 4.93 -66.94 -4.93
N VAL A 13 5.94 -66.34 -4.28
CA VAL A 13 7.23 -66.99 -4.04
C VAL A 13 7.60 -66.79 -2.57
N LEU A 14 7.55 -67.89 -1.83
CA LEU A 14 8.19 -68.07 -0.53
C LEU A 14 9.69 -68.36 -0.73
N PHE A 15 10.54 -67.80 0.13
CA PHE A 15 11.88 -68.32 0.41
C PHE A 15 12.08 -68.45 1.91
N ALA A 16 12.71 -69.55 2.31
CA ALA A 16 12.93 -69.95 3.70
C ALA A 16 14.43 -70.12 4.00
N ALA A 17 14.75 -69.93 5.28
CA ALA A 17 15.84 -70.50 6.09
C ALA A 17 17.28 -69.94 5.98
N GLY A 18 17.75 -69.42 7.12
CA GLY A 18 19.16 -69.18 7.45
C GLY A 18 19.31 -68.85 8.94
N ALA A 19 20.14 -69.59 9.65
CA ALA A 19 20.14 -69.75 11.10
C ALA A 19 20.88 -68.66 11.91
N ALA A 20 20.37 -68.47 13.14
CA ALA A 20 20.97 -67.94 14.36
C ALA A 20 22.44 -67.46 14.34
N ALA A 21 22.63 -66.15 14.58
CA ALA A 21 23.74 -65.60 15.36
C ALA A 21 23.37 -64.21 15.88
N ALA A 22 23.62 -63.98 17.18
CA ALA A 22 23.59 -62.70 17.90
C ALA A 22 22.23 -61.97 18.03
N GLN A 23 21.68 -62.05 19.23
CA GLN A 23 20.55 -61.24 19.69
C GLN A 23 21.02 -59.79 19.92
N THR A 24 20.65 -58.88 19.03
CA THR A 24 20.67 -57.44 19.29
C THR A 24 19.23 -56.99 19.43
N PRO A 25 18.84 -56.20 20.46
CA PRO A 25 17.46 -55.78 20.63
C PRO A 25 16.97 -55.07 19.36
N PRO A 26 15.75 -55.34 18.86
CA PRO A 26 15.20 -54.55 17.77
C PRO A 26 15.15 -53.08 18.23
N PRO A 27 15.54 -52.12 17.36
CA PRO A 27 15.40 -50.71 17.68
C PRO A 27 13.93 -50.42 18.03
N PRO A 28 13.65 -49.45 18.91
CA PRO A 28 12.27 -49.07 19.22
C PRO A 28 11.54 -48.83 17.91
N GLN A 29 10.50 -49.61 17.65
CA GLN A 29 9.63 -49.38 16.52
C GLN A 29 9.02 -48.00 16.74
N VAL A 30 9.54 -47.00 16.02
CA VAL A 30 8.86 -45.74 15.81
C VAL A 30 7.51 -46.10 15.20
N GLN A 31 6.49 -46.12 16.05
CA GLN A 31 5.11 -46.06 15.60
C GLN A 31 5.08 -44.92 14.57
N PRO A 32 4.54 -45.13 13.36
CA PRO A 32 4.22 -44.01 12.52
C PRO A 32 3.33 -43.12 13.39
N VAL A 33 3.87 -41.97 13.82
CA VAL A 33 3.03 -40.91 14.32
C VAL A 33 2.02 -40.73 13.20
N ALA A 34 0.75 -41.09 13.46
CA ALA A 34 -0.31 -40.68 12.57
C ALA A 34 -0.03 -39.19 12.31
N PRO A 35 0.10 -38.75 11.04
CA PRO A 35 0.27 -37.33 10.81
C PRO A 35 -0.84 -36.71 11.63
N LEU A 36 -0.47 -35.81 12.55
CA LEU A 36 -1.42 -34.86 13.10
C LEU A 36 -2.17 -34.43 11.86
N SER A 37 -3.42 -34.85 11.72
CA SER A 37 -4.25 -34.38 10.64
C SER A 37 -4.10 -32.90 10.79
N ALA A 38 -3.34 -32.30 9.89
CA ALA A 38 -3.29 -30.87 9.75
C ALA A 38 -4.71 -30.59 9.26
N GLU A 39 -5.66 -30.54 10.20
CA GLU A 39 -6.75 -29.63 10.14
C GLU A 39 -6.06 -28.33 9.77
N PRO A 40 -6.21 -27.88 8.50
CA PRO A 40 -5.77 -26.56 8.20
C PRO A 40 -6.55 -25.72 9.19
N GLN A 41 -5.84 -24.97 10.03
CA GLN A 41 -6.43 -23.96 10.88
C GLN A 41 -7.09 -22.93 9.94
N GLN A 42 -8.28 -23.26 9.45
CA GLN A 42 -9.21 -22.37 8.76
C GLN A 42 -9.93 -21.56 9.84
N GLN A 43 -9.16 -20.94 10.73
CA GLN A 43 -9.68 -20.09 11.78
C GLN A 43 -8.74 -18.90 11.93
N GLN A 44 -8.69 -18.07 10.87
CA GLN A 44 -8.61 -16.60 10.90
C GLN A 44 -8.14 -16.03 9.55
N GLN A 45 -8.78 -16.42 8.45
CA GLN A 45 -9.12 -15.42 7.44
C GLN A 45 -10.38 -14.71 7.97
N ALA A 46 -10.16 -13.67 8.78
CA ALA A 46 -11.19 -12.67 9.00
C ALA A 46 -11.76 -12.29 7.62
N GLY A 47 -13.08 -12.40 7.49
CA GLY A 47 -13.76 -12.47 6.20
C GLY A 47 -13.19 -11.49 5.20
N ILE A 48 -12.80 -11.99 4.03
CA ILE A 48 -12.85 -11.15 2.84
C ILE A 48 -14.35 -11.08 2.53
N PRO A 49 -15.05 -9.99 2.87
CA PRO A 49 -16.49 -9.93 2.66
C PRO A 49 -16.75 -10.12 1.17
N SER A 50 -17.49 -11.16 0.81
CA SER A 50 -17.70 -11.62 -0.57
C SER A 50 -18.66 -10.73 -1.39
N GLY A 51 -18.78 -9.45 -1.03
CA GLY A 51 -19.71 -8.48 -1.63
C GLY A 51 -19.10 -7.62 -2.74
N GLU A 52 -19.99 -6.99 -3.51
CA GLU A 52 -19.67 -5.95 -4.52
C GLU A 52 -18.75 -4.87 -3.91
N PRO A 53 -17.70 -4.42 -4.61
CA PRO A 53 -16.89 -3.31 -4.13
C PRO A 53 -17.69 -2.00 -4.02
N ASP A 54 -17.52 -1.27 -2.92
CA ASP A 54 -18.17 0.05 -2.74
C ASP A 54 -17.64 1.09 -3.73
N VAL A 55 -16.35 1.01 -4.08
CA VAL A 55 -15.76 1.77 -5.17
C VAL A 55 -15.07 0.82 -6.12
N LEU A 56 -15.49 0.84 -7.37
CA LEU A 56 -14.85 0.14 -8.47
C LEU A 56 -14.41 1.16 -9.51
N LEU A 57 -13.11 1.27 -9.73
CA LEU A 57 -12.55 2.04 -10.82
C LEU A 57 -11.80 1.08 -11.74
N ASP A 58 -12.36 0.85 -12.92
CA ASP A 58 -11.78 0.03 -13.97
C ASP A 58 -11.43 0.91 -15.17
N VAL A 59 -10.15 1.01 -15.46
CA VAL A 59 -9.59 1.78 -16.58
C VAL A 59 -8.78 0.81 -17.45
N PRO A 60 -9.42 0.17 -18.44
CA PRO A 60 -8.78 -0.86 -19.27
C PRO A 60 -7.78 -0.31 -20.27
N ASN A 61 -7.79 1.00 -20.54
CA ASN A 61 -6.84 1.67 -21.44
C ASN A 61 -6.43 3.01 -20.84
N LEU A 62 -5.52 2.98 -19.87
CA LEU A 62 -4.87 4.18 -19.34
C LEU A 62 -3.66 4.49 -20.21
N LYS A 63 -3.67 5.66 -20.86
CA LYS A 63 -2.52 6.16 -21.61
C LYS A 63 -1.95 7.38 -20.90
N VAL A 64 -0.67 7.32 -20.60
CA VAL A 64 0.09 8.42 -20.01
C VAL A 64 1.20 8.79 -20.97
N GLU A 65 1.29 10.06 -21.33
CA GLU A 65 2.29 10.54 -22.29
C GLU A 65 3.70 10.42 -21.73
N GLU A 66 3.88 10.76 -20.45
CA GLU A 66 5.18 10.73 -19.80
C GLU A 66 5.05 10.48 -18.28
N ILE A 67 5.89 9.61 -17.75
CA ILE A 67 6.10 9.41 -16.31
C ILE A 67 7.56 9.77 -16.02
N THR A 68 7.77 10.78 -15.18
CA THR A 68 9.09 11.11 -14.64
C THR A 68 9.17 10.62 -13.20
N VAL A 69 10.13 9.74 -12.93
CA VAL A 69 10.44 9.20 -11.61
C VAL A 69 11.80 9.75 -11.19
N GLU A 70 11.81 10.53 -10.13
CA GLU A 70 13.03 11.06 -9.51
C GLU A 70 13.24 10.33 -8.19
N VAL A 71 14.37 9.64 -8.05
CA VAL A 71 14.73 8.85 -6.88
C VAL A 71 16.07 9.34 -6.38
N GLU A 72 16.11 9.73 -5.11
CA GLU A 72 17.35 10.08 -4.42
C GLU A 72 17.87 8.85 -3.66
N ASN A 73 19.18 8.71 -3.57
CA ASN A 73 19.89 7.69 -2.80
C ASN A 73 19.43 6.25 -3.16
N LEU A 74 19.40 5.93 -4.46
CA LEU A 74 19.06 4.59 -4.92
C LEU A 74 20.22 3.63 -4.64
N GLU A 75 20.01 2.71 -3.71
CA GLU A 75 20.92 1.60 -3.44
C GLU A 75 20.40 0.30 -4.05
N ALA A 76 21.25 -0.39 -4.80
CA ALA A 76 20.99 -1.68 -5.41
C ALA A 76 22.09 -2.66 -5.04
N ARG A 77 21.71 -3.81 -4.48
CA ARG A 77 22.62 -4.89 -4.12
C ARG A 77 22.30 -6.12 -4.96
N LEU A 78 23.26 -6.59 -5.74
CA LEU A 78 23.12 -7.76 -6.59
C LEU A 78 24.11 -8.83 -6.15
N ASN A 79 23.59 -10.00 -5.78
CA ASN A 79 24.39 -11.17 -5.46
C ASN A 79 24.14 -12.24 -6.53
N LEU A 80 25.20 -12.67 -7.20
CA LEU A 80 25.20 -13.77 -8.15
C LEU A 80 25.95 -14.95 -7.53
N GLU A 81 25.23 -16.04 -7.29
CA GLU A 81 25.80 -17.34 -6.95
C GLU A 81 25.57 -18.28 -8.12
N ALA A 82 26.64 -18.73 -8.76
CA ALA A 82 26.59 -19.70 -9.85
C ALA A 82 27.47 -20.90 -9.51
N ARG A 83 26.87 -22.09 -9.51
CA ARG A 83 27.54 -23.37 -9.25
C ARG A 83 27.47 -24.26 -10.48
N LEU A 84 28.62 -24.66 -11.01
CA LEU A 84 28.76 -25.68 -12.04
C LEU A 84 29.40 -26.92 -11.44
N ALA A 85 28.55 -27.83 -10.95
CA ALA A 85 28.92 -29.12 -10.36
C ALA A 85 30.19 -29.03 -9.50
N ASN A 86 31.21 -29.81 -9.85
CA ASN A 86 32.51 -29.85 -9.15
C ASN A 86 33.58 -28.97 -9.83
N LEU A 87 33.21 -28.15 -10.82
CA LEU A 87 34.15 -27.43 -11.67
C LEU A 87 34.23 -25.94 -11.38
N LEU A 88 33.09 -25.30 -11.10
CA LEU A 88 33.07 -23.86 -10.85
C LEU A 88 32.09 -23.52 -9.73
N GLN A 89 32.55 -22.69 -8.79
CA GLN A 89 31.70 -22.00 -7.84
C GLN A 89 32.05 -20.53 -7.94
N LEU A 90 31.10 -19.71 -8.39
CA LEU A 90 31.24 -18.28 -8.56
C LEU A 90 30.28 -17.60 -7.59
N ASN A 91 30.85 -16.80 -6.68
CA ASN A 91 30.11 -15.91 -5.80
C ASN A 91 30.56 -14.48 -6.16
N ALA A 92 29.65 -13.66 -6.66
CA ALA A 92 29.90 -12.28 -7.00
C ALA A 92 28.83 -11.39 -6.34
N GLY A 93 29.27 -10.45 -5.51
CA GLY A 93 28.42 -9.39 -4.97
C GLY A 93 28.75 -8.07 -5.65
N VAL A 94 27.72 -7.28 -5.96
CA VAL A 94 27.84 -5.90 -6.44
C VAL A 94 26.92 -5.05 -5.59
N ASP A 95 27.49 -4.03 -4.95
CA ASP A 95 26.75 -2.95 -4.31
C ASP A 95 26.86 -1.71 -5.21
N ALA A 96 25.73 -1.14 -5.59
CA ALA A 96 25.65 0.07 -6.38
C ALA A 96 24.81 1.09 -5.62
N SER A 97 25.34 2.30 -5.45
CA SER A 97 24.59 3.43 -4.91
C SER A 97 24.57 4.55 -5.95
N ILE A 98 23.42 5.21 -6.09
CA ILE A 98 23.24 6.34 -6.98
C ILE A 98 22.53 7.43 -6.20
N ASP A 99 23.19 8.57 -6.02
CA ASP A 99 22.64 9.68 -5.22
C ASP A 99 21.37 10.27 -5.83
N ASN A 100 21.30 10.35 -7.17
CA ASN A 100 20.17 10.94 -7.88
C ASN A 100 19.91 10.20 -9.18
N VAL A 101 18.68 9.73 -9.36
CA VAL A 101 18.20 9.03 -10.55
C VAL A 101 16.97 9.75 -11.07
N LYS A 102 17.01 10.15 -12.34
CA LYS A 102 15.85 10.66 -13.06
C LYS A 102 15.53 9.73 -14.22
N ILE A 103 14.37 9.07 -14.14
CA ILE A 103 13.87 8.15 -15.17
C ILE A 103 12.65 8.78 -15.81
N THR A 104 12.69 8.98 -17.12
CA THR A 104 11.57 9.49 -17.91
C THR A 104 11.07 8.39 -18.83
N ILE A 105 9.84 7.93 -18.61
CA ILE A 105 9.18 6.88 -19.39
C ILE A 105 8.11 7.54 -20.26
N LYS A 106 8.22 7.43 -21.58
CA LYS A 106 7.27 8.01 -22.53
C LYS A 106 6.31 6.96 -23.07
N GLY A 107 5.06 7.35 -23.30
CA GLY A 107 4.05 6.50 -23.92
C GLY A 107 3.71 5.27 -23.09
N VAL A 108 3.31 5.49 -21.83
CA VAL A 108 2.92 4.40 -20.93
C VAL A 108 1.48 4.01 -21.20
N GLU A 109 1.26 2.75 -21.55
CA GLU A 109 -0.06 2.15 -21.66
C GLU A 109 -0.24 1.16 -20.50
N ALA A 110 -1.26 1.39 -19.68
CA ALA A 110 -1.53 0.60 -18.49
C ALA A 110 -3.02 0.27 -18.38
N GLN A 111 -3.33 -0.73 -17.56
CA GLN A 111 -4.69 -1.09 -17.19
C GLN A 111 -4.79 -0.96 -15.67
N VAL A 112 -5.77 -0.21 -15.17
CA VAL A 112 -5.91 0.06 -13.73
C VAL A 112 -7.25 -0.46 -13.24
N LEU A 113 -7.23 -1.37 -12.27
CA LEU A 113 -8.42 -1.87 -11.60
C LEU A 113 -8.30 -1.63 -10.10
N LEU A 114 -8.96 -0.58 -9.61
CA LEU A 114 -9.03 -0.24 -8.21
C LEU A 114 -10.37 -0.72 -7.63
N LYS A 115 -10.29 -1.65 -6.67
CA LYS A 115 -11.43 -2.12 -5.88
C LYS A 115 -11.26 -1.65 -4.44
N VAL A 116 -12.14 -0.77 -3.97
CA VAL A 116 -12.15 -0.30 -2.59
C VAL A 116 -13.40 -0.79 -1.89
N ARG A 117 -13.19 -1.32 -0.69
CA ARG A 117 -14.24 -1.71 0.26
C ARG A 117 -14.23 -0.72 1.42
N LEU A 118 -15.38 -0.11 1.67
CA LEU A 118 -15.56 0.92 2.69
C LEU A 118 -16.20 0.36 3.98
N ASP A 119 -16.09 -0.95 4.21
CA ASP A 119 -16.64 -1.63 5.39
C ASP A 119 -16.18 -0.99 6.71
N ASN A 120 -14.96 -0.42 6.72
CA ASN A 120 -14.37 0.26 7.88
C ASN A 120 -14.77 1.73 8.01
N VAL A 121 -15.37 2.36 7.00
CA VAL A 121 -15.76 3.78 7.11
C VAL A 121 -16.81 3.98 8.20
N ARG A 122 -17.73 3.03 8.36
CA ARG A 122 -18.71 3.04 9.46
C ARG A 122 -18.02 2.94 10.83
N GLN A 123 -17.05 2.04 10.97
CA GLN A 123 -16.27 1.90 12.21
C GLN A 123 -15.43 3.16 12.52
N ILE A 124 -14.88 3.79 11.48
CA ILE A 124 -14.15 5.07 11.61
C ILE A 124 -15.12 6.16 12.07
N ILE A 125 -16.30 6.27 11.44
CA ILE A 125 -17.31 7.26 11.83
C ILE A 125 -17.76 7.00 13.29
N ASP A 126 -18.11 5.77 13.65
CA ASP A 126 -18.50 5.41 15.01
C ASP A 126 -17.39 5.72 16.03
N ARG A 127 -16.13 5.44 15.68
CA ARG A 127 -14.98 5.76 16.53
C ARG A 127 -14.74 7.27 16.61
N THR A 128 -14.89 8.02 15.53
CA THR A 128 -14.78 9.49 15.57
C THR A 128 -15.90 10.13 16.36
N LEU A 129 -17.13 9.64 16.23
CA LEU A 129 -18.27 10.09 17.04
C LEU A 129 -18.06 9.73 18.51
N THR A 130 -17.56 8.53 18.82
CA THR A 130 -17.20 8.13 20.18
C THR A 130 -16.03 8.93 20.75
N THR A 131 -15.03 9.26 19.92
CA THR A 131 -13.88 10.09 20.34
C THR A 131 -14.30 11.54 20.58
N ILE A 132 -15.21 12.08 19.75
CA ILE A 132 -15.83 13.40 19.95
C ILE A 132 -16.67 13.40 21.24
N ASP A 133 -17.52 12.38 21.43
CA ASP A 133 -18.36 12.22 22.62
C ASP A 133 -17.54 12.12 23.92
N ARG A 134 -16.40 11.41 23.88
CA ARG A 134 -15.52 11.24 25.04
C ARG A 134 -14.48 12.36 25.23
N ASN A 135 -14.30 13.24 24.25
CA ASN A 135 -13.34 14.35 24.33
C ASN A 135 -13.99 15.64 23.78
N PRO A 136 -14.98 16.21 24.49
CA PRO A 136 -15.65 17.45 24.08
C PRO A 136 -14.69 18.64 23.98
N GLU A 137 -13.54 18.57 24.66
CA GLU A 137 -12.46 19.58 24.55
C GLU A 137 -11.96 19.80 23.12
N ILE A 138 -12.10 18.79 22.23
CA ILE A 138 -11.76 18.91 20.81
C ILE A 138 -12.72 19.91 20.13
N LEU A 139 -14.00 19.92 20.51
CA LEU A 139 -14.99 20.85 19.96
C LEU A 139 -14.74 22.27 20.45
N GLU A 140 -14.35 22.46 21.71
CA GLU A 140 -14.03 23.80 22.24
C GLU A 140 -12.85 24.42 21.49
N ARG A 141 -11.82 23.63 21.15
CA ARG A 141 -10.65 24.08 20.40
C ARG A 141 -10.97 24.36 18.93
N LEU A 142 -11.82 23.56 18.31
CA LEU A 142 -12.25 23.78 16.93
C LEU A 142 -13.22 24.97 16.81
N LEU A 143 -14.17 25.12 17.75
CA LEU A 143 -15.07 26.27 17.82
C LEU A 143 -14.28 27.56 18.05
N THR A 144 -13.32 27.55 18.98
CA THR A 144 -12.45 28.72 19.19
C THR A 144 -11.63 29.05 17.92
N THR A 145 -11.16 28.05 17.18
CA THR A 145 -10.41 28.27 15.93
C THR A 145 -11.31 28.82 14.81
N VAL A 146 -12.54 28.31 14.70
CA VAL A 146 -13.52 28.77 13.72
C VAL A 146 -14.03 30.17 14.08
N ASP A 147 -14.36 30.43 15.34
CA ASP A 147 -14.77 31.74 15.84
C ASP A 147 -13.67 32.77 15.65
N ASN A 148 -12.41 32.45 15.98
CA ASN A 148 -11.29 33.33 15.68
C ASN A 148 -11.12 33.60 14.18
N THR A 149 -11.37 32.59 13.33
CA THR A 149 -11.27 32.75 11.87
C THR A 149 -12.42 33.60 11.33
N VAL A 150 -13.65 33.39 11.81
CA VAL A 150 -14.84 34.16 11.40
C VAL A 150 -14.79 35.58 11.95
N ASP A 151 -14.34 35.79 13.18
CA ASP A 151 -14.14 37.12 13.78
C ASP A 151 -12.99 37.87 13.10
N THR A 152 -11.92 37.18 12.71
CA THR A 152 -10.84 37.81 11.92
C THR A 152 -11.34 38.20 10.53
N VAL A 153 -12.08 37.32 9.84
CA VAL A 153 -12.61 37.60 8.49
C VAL A 153 -13.74 38.65 8.52
N GLY A 154 -14.60 38.61 9.53
CA GLY A 154 -15.65 39.60 9.78
C GLY A 154 -15.09 40.93 10.24
N GLY A 155 -14.03 40.91 11.05
CA GLY A 155 -13.26 42.08 11.48
C GLY A 155 -12.56 42.77 10.31
N VAL A 156 -11.89 42.04 9.42
CA VAL A 156 -11.29 42.65 8.22
C VAL A 156 -12.35 43.17 7.25
N ALA A 157 -13.49 42.50 7.10
CA ALA A 157 -14.60 43.02 6.29
C ALA A 157 -15.18 44.32 6.88
N ASN A 158 -15.36 44.37 8.21
CA ASN A 158 -15.87 45.56 8.91
C ASN A 158 -14.86 46.71 8.92
N THR A 159 -13.57 46.44 9.19
CA THR A 159 -12.49 47.44 9.16
C THR A 159 -12.20 47.96 7.76
N THR A 160 -12.49 47.18 6.71
CA THR A 160 -12.36 47.62 5.30
C THR A 160 -13.51 48.55 4.89
N LEU A 161 -14.70 48.44 5.50
CA LEU A 161 -15.90 49.20 5.13
C LEU A 161 -16.27 50.34 6.12
N GLN A 162 -15.55 50.47 7.24
CA GLN A 162 -15.69 51.58 8.19
C GLN A 162 -15.12 52.88 7.59
N PRO A 163 -15.75 54.07 7.77
CA PRO A 163 -15.17 55.34 7.34
C PRO A 163 -13.81 55.57 8.03
N GLY A 164 -12.72 55.59 7.24
CA GLY A 164 -11.32 55.61 7.73
C GLY A 164 -10.58 54.26 7.68
N GLY A 165 -11.23 53.22 7.16
CA GLY A 165 -10.63 51.92 6.86
C GLY A 165 -9.60 51.95 5.72
N VAL A 166 -8.97 50.81 5.44
CA VAL A 166 -7.89 50.70 4.44
C VAL A 166 -8.32 51.09 3.01
N VAL A 167 -9.62 51.07 2.69
CA VAL A 167 -10.17 51.59 1.42
C VAL A 167 -10.10 53.12 1.34
N ASP A 168 -10.40 53.84 2.42
CA ASP A 168 -10.39 55.31 2.43
C ASP A 168 -8.95 55.85 2.32
N ASN A 169 -8.00 55.23 3.04
CA ASN A 169 -6.59 55.61 2.98
C ASN A 169 -5.94 55.30 1.63
N THR A 170 -6.36 54.23 0.94
CA THR A 170 -5.83 53.90 -0.40
C THR A 170 -6.43 54.79 -1.49
N VAL A 171 -7.71 55.15 -1.42
CA VAL A 171 -8.32 56.09 -2.37
C VAL A 171 -7.80 57.52 -2.18
N GLY A 172 -7.58 57.97 -0.93
CA GLY A 172 -6.95 59.25 -0.64
C GLY A 172 -5.51 59.34 -1.14
N THR A 173 -4.69 58.31 -0.87
CA THR A 173 -3.29 58.27 -1.34
C THR A 173 -3.19 58.21 -2.87
N VAL A 174 -4.11 57.50 -3.55
CA VAL A 174 -4.19 57.48 -5.01
C VAL A 174 -4.64 58.84 -5.57
N GLY A 175 -5.55 59.55 -4.89
CA GLY A 175 -5.94 60.92 -5.22
C GLY A 175 -4.78 61.91 -5.12
N ASP A 176 -3.94 61.79 -4.09
CA ASP A 176 -2.79 62.68 -3.86
C ASP A 176 -1.65 62.44 -4.87
N VAL A 177 -1.36 61.19 -5.25
CA VAL A 177 -0.36 60.89 -6.29
C VAL A 177 -0.84 61.28 -7.69
N ALA A 178 -2.15 61.22 -7.95
CA ALA A 178 -2.72 61.73 -9.20
C ALA A 178 -2.61 63.27 -9.30
N GLY A 179 -2.65 63.98 -8.15
CA GLY A 179 -2.43 65.43 -8.07
C GLY A 179 -0.97 65.87 -8.17
N GLN A 180 -0.01 65.06 -7.70
CA GLN A 180 1.42 65.38 -7.78
C GLN A 180 2.07 65.03 -9.13
N ALA A 181 1.44 64.19 -9.96
CA ALA A 181 2.00 63.77 -11.24
C ALA A 181 1.76 64.74 -12.42
N ILE A 182 1.15 65.91 -12.20
CA ILE A 182 0.96 66.93 -13.24
C ILE A 182 1.87 68.15 -12.95
N PRO A 183 3.10 68.19 -13.46
CA PRO A 183 3.91 69.40 -13.40
C PRO A 183 3.35 70.46 -14.36
N PRO A 184 3.16 71.73 -13.93
CA PRO A 184 2.89 72.81 -14.87
C PRO A 184 4.14 73.03 -15.73
N ARG A 185 4.00 72.78 -17.04
CA ARG A 185 4.99 73.22 -18.02
C ARG A 185 4.89 74.74 -18.17
N GLN A 186 5.88 75.46 -17.65
CA GLN A 186 6.34 76.76 -18.14
C GLN A 186 7.86 76.83 -17.97
#